data_AF-A0A9D1R2B5-F1
#
_entry.id   AF-A0A9D1R2B5-F1
#
_cell.length_a   1.000
_cell.length_b   1.000
_cell.length_c   1.000
_cell.angle_alpha   90.00
_cell.angle_beta   90.00
_cell.angle_gamma   90.00
#
_symmetry.space_group_name_H-M   'P 1'
#
loop_
_entity.id
_entity.type
_entity.pdbx_description
1 polymer ?
#
loop_
_entity_poly.entity_id
_entity_poly.type
_entity_poly.pdbx_seq_one_letter_code
_entity_poly.pdbx_strand_id
1 'polypeptide(L)'
;MQLIRLTYKYADIKPSTLLLLYFRLVGVYVRERFYDSQNDFQKEIGEFLRDYPEITPIQEERCHYDAEIFLVRDREEYEAYRKLRGENALLVVCGNREAIGEMEEPQDAVVWYDPAKEGVFLRDILRKLLHGGRIDKNEIGEFLQAAYICVKYRYASVTLSTKYFYNINDQGLLSRFFKDYWDIAKKLFTSYKKFLKMGRCCERLEYAFLSVACDVNLYCQRNSRVNLFKSHALEALGQDLEKNGPASMQSSAKILLGQIYDAFLGDTNHAYELYVEGCNSTGDYNAYAFFLKGQYWQNFVQKYREANKYYLKSVMIWPEYFRAWYKLGFCFFKLDRVEEAVVAYDCVRRILEPRLKANTIRPMEIEHLFLACRQCGEILSTFGRDIKRAIQYDLCAAEAWEKIEETSFWDLMTEDKEERRSLQKEIKERLSIRKIYEHLYGLYGLIGDKGKTAQYEKKYNDAYQSV
;
A
#
# COMPACT_ATOMS: atom_id res chain seq x y z
N MET A 1 20.17 7.66 -0.38
CA MET A 1 19.29 6.53 0.00
C MET A 1 18.26 6.24 -1.08
N GLN A 2 18.20 5.02 -1.60
CA GLN A 2 17.26 4.54 -2.61
C GLN A 2 16.17 3.64 -2.01
N LEU A 3 16.56 2.70 -1.14
CA LEU A 3 15.71 1.60 -0.68
C LEU A 3 15.88 1.37 0.81
N ILE A 4 14.76 1.37 1.54
CA ILE A 4 14.70 0.94 2.92
C ILE A 4 13.80 -0.28 3.09
N ARG A 5 14.18 -1.14 4.02
CA ARG A 5 13.31 -2.20 4.51
C ARG A 5 12.66 -1.75 5.82
N LEU A 6 11.35 -1.91 5.94
CA LEU A 6 10.60 -1.61 7.15
C LEU A 6 10.07 -2.92 7.72
N THR A 7 10.56 -3.29 8.90
CA THR A 7 10.31 -4.62 9.51
C THR A 7 9.56 -4.49 10.82
N TYR A 8 8.34 -5.03 10.90
CA TYR A 8 7.42 -4.81 12.03
C TYR A 8 6.34 -5.90 12.13
N LYS A 9 5.54 -5.90 13.20
CA LYS A 9 4.43 -6.84 13.35
C LYS A 9 3.30 -6.49 12.40
N TYR A 10 2.61 -7.48 11.85
CA TYR A 10 1.54 -7.32 10.87
C TYR A 10 0.43 -6.33 11.28
N ALA A 11 0.19 -6.22 12.58
CA ALA A 11 -0.81 -5.35 13.20
C ALA A 11 -0.29 -3.94 13.60
N ASP A 12 0.98 -3.60 13.41
CA ASP A 12 1.46 -2.24 13.74
C ASP A 12 1.11 -1.25 12.66
N ILE A 13 0.39 -0.18 13.04
CA ILE A 13 -0.20 0.74 12.06
C ILE A 13 0.45 2.12 12.05
N LYS A 14 0.54 2.77 13.21
CA LYS A 14 0.73 4.24 13.22
C LYS A 14 2.15 4.67 12.80
N PRO A 15 3.23 4.23 13.49
CA PRO A 15 4.59 4.58 13.06
C PRO A 15 4.97 3.98 11.71
N SER A 16 4.50 2.77 11.40
CA SER A 16 4.75 2.11 10.11
C SER A 16 4.16 2.89 8.94
N THR A 17 2.89 3.30 9.03
CA THR A 17 2.20 4.06 7.98
C THR A 17 2.82 5.44 7.77
N LEU A 18 3.19 6.14 8.85
CA LEU A 18 3.86 7.43 8.76
C LEU A 18 5.19 7.31 8.00
N LEU A 19 6.05 6.35 8.39
CA LEU A 19 7.34 6.13 7.74
C LEU A 19 7.17 5.71 6.28
N LEU A 20 6.23 4.79 6.02
CA LEU A 20 5.91 4.32 4.68
C LEU A 20 5.54 5.47 3.74
N LEU A 21 4.61 6.34 4.16
CA LEU A 21 4.15 7.47 3.36
C LEU A 21 5.21 8.56 3.24
N TYR A 22 5.95 8.85 4.31
CA TYR A 22 7.01 9.85 4.30
C TYR A 22 8.15 9.48 3.35
N PHE A 23 8.70 8.26 3.45
CA PHE A 23 9.82 7.86 2.60
C PHE A 23 9.41 7.73 1.13
N ARG A 24 8.19 7.26 0.83
CA ARG A 24 7.65 7.27 -0.53
C ARG A 24 7.47 8.69 -1.08
N LEU A 25 7.03 9.64 -0.26
CA LEU A 25 6.90 11.05 -0.64
C LEU A 25 8.24 11.62 -1.12
N VAL A 26 9.36 11.24 -0.53
CA VAL A 26 10.71 11.71 -0.92
C VAL A 26 11.43 10.77 -1.90
N GLY A 27 10.70 9.87 -2.55
CA GLY A 27 11.22 9.00 -3.61
C GLY A 27 12.16 7.89 -3.13
N VAL A 28 12.05 7.50 -1.86
CA VAL A 28 12.71 6.30 -1.31
C VAL A 28 11.74 5.13 -1.43
N TYR A 29 12.19 4.05 -2.06
CA TYR A 29 11.41 2.81 -2.13
C TYR A 29 11.39 2.15 -0.75
N VAL A 30 10.21 1.71 -0.32
CA VAL A 30 10.01 1.06 0.98
C VAL A 30 9.50 -0.35 0.74
N ARG A 31 10.28 -1.33 1.19
CA ARG A 31 9.91 -2.75 1.22
C ARG A 31 9.47 -3.13 2.63
N GLU A 32 8.24 -3.59 2.77
CA GLU A 32 7.71 -4.05 4.05
C GLU A 32 8.11 -5.51 4.29
N ARG A 33 8.46 -5.87 5.53
CA ARG A 33 8.72 -7.24 6.00
C ARG A 33 8.01 -7.44 7.33
N PHE A 34 7.40 -8.59 7.54
CA PHE A 34 6.67 -8.90 8.77
C PHE A 34 7.32 -10.08 9.49
N TYR A 35 7.76 -9.89 10.74
CA TYR A 35 8.42 -10.95 11.52
C TYR A 35 7.43 -11.94 12.16
N ASP A 36 6.15 -11.60 12.18
CA ASP A 36 5.03 -12.47 12.58
C ASP A 36 4.27 -13.04 11.37
N SER A 37 4.82 -12.88 10.15
CA SER A 37 4.28 -13.59 8.98
C SER A 37 4.31 -15.10 9.27
N GLN A 38 3.18 -15.78 9.03
CA GLN A 38 3.09 -17.21 9.30
C GLN A 38 4.14 -17.94 8.45
N ASN A 39 5.10 -18.63 9.09
CA ASN A 39 6.18 -19.34 8.40
C ASN A 39 5.65 -20.30 7.31
N ASP A 40 4.46 -20.87 7.52
CA ASP A 40 3.79 -21.74 6.55
C ASP A 40 3.35 -21.00 5.28
N PHE A 41 2.93 -19.73 5.38
CA PHE A 41 2.48 -18.94 4.23
C PHE A 41 3.59 -18.71 3.21
N GLN A 42 4.78 -18.34 3.67
CA GLN A 42 5.94 -18.12 2.79
C GLN A 42 6.39 -19.42 2.12
N LYS A 43 6.35 -20.53 2.86
CA LYS A 43 6.68 -21.86 2.32
C LYS A 43 5.68 -22.28 1.24
N GLU A 44 4.39 -22.14 1.50
CA GLU A 44 3.32 -22.49 0.56
C GLU A 44 3.35 -21.62 -0.70
N ILE A 45 3.63 -20.32 -0.58
CA ILE A 45 3.87 -19.46 -1.75
C ILE A 45 5.09 -19.95 -2.53
N GLY A 46 6.17 -20.29 -1.83
CA GLY A 46 7.35 -20.87 -2.46
C GLY A 46 7.05 -22.14 -3.24
N GLU A 47 6.16 -23.00 -2.72
CA GLU A 47 5.68 -24.21 -3.42
C GLU A 47 4.82 -23.84 -4.64
N PHE A 48 3.84 -22.96 -4.49
CA PHE A 48 3.00 -22.46 -5.59
C PHE A 48 3.83 -21.82 -6.72
N LEU A 49 4.88 -21.07 -6.39
CA LEU A 49 5.74 -20.41 -7.36
C LEU A 49 6.66 -21.39 -8.11
N ARG A 50 6.92 -22.62 -7.59
CA ARG A 50 7.72 -23.64 -8.30
C ARG A 50 7.04 -24.15 -9.57
N ASP A 51 5.72 -24.05 -9.64
CA ASP A 51 4.96 -24.42 -10.84
C ASP A 51 5.15 -23.43 -12.00
N TYR A 52 5.89 -22.34 -11.77
CA TYR A 52 6.21 -21.30 -12.76
C TYR A 52 7.73 -21.09 -12.88
N PRO A 53 8.50 -22.09 -13.33
CA PRO A 53 9.97 -22.05 -13.38
C PRO A 53 10.52 -20.98 -14.35
N GLU A 54 9.70 -20.47 -15.27
CA GLU A 54 10.05 -19.32 -16.11
C GLU A 54 10.23 -18.02 -15.30
N ILE A 55 9.84 -18.03 -14.03
CA ILE A 55 10.00 -16.93 -13.10
C ILE A 55 11.24 -17.21 -12.27
N THR A 56 12.36 -16.62 -12.70
CA THR A 56 13.65 -16.76 -12.00
C THR A 56 13.51 -16.34 -10.53
N PRO A 57 13.76 -17.24 -9.56
CA PRO A 57 13.72 -16.90 -8.15
C PRO A 57 14.65 -15.74 -7.84
N ILE A 58 14.20 -14.80 -7.01
CA ILE A 58 15.09 -13.77 -6.50
C ILE A 58 15.96 -14.39 -5.43
N GLN A 59 17.28 -14.35 -5.64
CA GLN A 59 18.23 -14.69 -4.59
C GLN A 59 18.15 -13.61 -3.51
N GLU A 60 17.64 -13.92 -2.32
CA GLU A 60 17.48 -12.96 -1.20
C GLU A 60 18.79 -12.23 -0.87
N GLU A 61 19.92 -12.92 -1.02
CA GLU A 61 21.28 -12.40 -0.87
C GLU A 61 21.62 -11.23 -1.82
N ARG A 62 20.85 -11.06 -2.91
CA ARG A 62 21.01 -9.96 -3.87
C ARG A 62 20.16 -8.72 -3.55
N CYS A 63 19.25 -8.78 -2.59
CA CYS A 63 18.40 -7.64 -2.24
C CYS A 63 19.11 -6.70 -1.26
N HIS A 64 20.09 -5.93 -1.74
CA HIS A 64 20.74 -4.87 -0.98
C HIS A 64 19.73 -3.77 -0.61
N TYR A 65 19.67 -3.39 0.66
CA TYR A 65 18.91 -2.24 1.16
C TYR A 65 19.86 -1.30 1.90
N ASP A 66 19.59 0.01 1.80
CA ASP A 66 20.45 1.02 2.41
C ASP A 66 20.30 1.05 3.93
N ALA A 67 19.09 0.80 4.42
CA ALA A 67 18.76 0.73 5.84
C ALA A 67 17.58 -0.21 6.07
N GLU A 68 17.55 -0.84 7.25
CA GLU A 68 16.38 -1.56 7.74
C GLU A 68 15.89 -0.91 9.03
N ILE A 69 14.63 -0.53 9.09
CA ILE A 69 14.02 0.07 10.27
C ILE A 69 13.13 -0.97 10.92
N PHE A 70 13.42 -1.32 12.17
CA PHE A 70 12.62 -2.26 12.95
C PHE A 70 11.69 -1.53 13.90
N LEU A 71 10.42 -1.89 13.93
CA LEU A 71 9.46 -1.39 14.91
C LEU A 71 9.21 -2.47 15.98
N VAL A 72 9.43 -2.11 17.24
CA VAL A 72 9.23 -3.01 18.39
C VAL A 72 8.43 -2.33 19.50
N ARG A 73 7.49 -3.05 20.11
CA ARG A 73 6.62 -2.55 21.19
C ARG A 73 6.89 -3.19 22.53
N ASP A 74 7.32 -4.45 22.53
CA ASP A 74 7.48 -5.24 23.73
C ASP A 74 8.72 -6.13 23.65
N ARG A 75 8.94 -6.90 24.72
CA ARG A 75 10.08 -7.82 24.81
C ARG A 75 10.07 -8.90 23.72
N GLU A 76 8.91 -9.39 23.32
CA GLU A 76 8.81 -10.46 22.32
C GLU A 76 9.28 -9.96 20.95
N GLU A 77 8.77 -8.80 20.52
CA GLU A 77 9.15 -8.13 19.28
C GLU A 77 10.64 -7.72 19.28
N TYR A 78 11.15 -7.32 20.44
CA TYR A 78 12.56 -7.01 20.63
C TYR A 78 13.47 -8.24 20.43
N GLU A 79 13.12 -9.41 20.97
CA GLU A 79 13.90 -10.63 20.74
C GLU A 79 13.81 -11.10 19.28
N ALA A 80 12.68 -10.87 18.60
CA ALA A 80 12.56 -11.11 17.16
C ALA A 80 13.52 -10.20 16.36
N TYR A 81 13.59 -8.92 16.70
CA TYR A 81 14.56 -7.98 16.15
C TYR A 81 16.00 -8.48 16.32
N ARG A 82 16.40 -8.90 17.54
CA ARG A 82 17.76 -9.36 17.81
C ARG A 82 18.19 -10.54 16.95
N LYS A 83 17.25 -11.45 16.63
CA LYS A 83 17.50 -12.60 15.76
C LYS A 83 17.63 -12.22 14.27
N LEU A 84 16.96 -11.15 13.85
CA LEU A 84 16.82 -10.77 12.44
C LEU A 84 17.75 -9.63 12.00
N ARG A 85 18.27 -8.84 12.94
CA ARG A 85 19.02 -7.62 12.61
C ARG A 85 20.33 -7.93 11.89
N GLY A 86 20.60 -7.14 10.85
CA GLY A 86 21.91 -7.04 10.21
C GLY A 86 22.63 -5.74 10.59
N GLU A 87 23.79 -5.49 9.98
CA GLU A 87 24.63 -4.31 10.23
C GLU A 87 23.92 -2.97 9.90
N ASN A 88 22.98 -2.98 8.96
CA ASN A 88 22.26 -1.77 8.50
C ASN A 88 20.96 -1.50 9.29
N ALA A 89 20.77 -2.14 10.44
CA ALA A 89 19.53 -2.08 11.19
C ALA A 89 19.44 -0.87 12.13
N LEU A 90 18.34 -0.14 12.05
CA LEU A 90 17.91 0.92 12.95
C LEU A 90 16.75 0.41 13.82
N LEU A 91 16.89 0.48 15.14
CA LEU A 91 15.82 0.08 16.06
C LEU A 91 14.92 1.26 16.41
N VAL A 92 13.62 1.12 16.16
CA VAL A 92 12.58 2.04 16.58
C VAL A 92 11.71 1.37 17.62
N VAL A 93 11.67 1.98 18.79
CA VAL A 93 10.88 1.55 19.93
C VAL A 93 9.58 2.33 19.98
N CYS A 94 8.47 1.60 19.93
CA CYS A 94 7.11 2.13 19.98
C CYS A 94 6.43 1.93 21.34
N GLY A 95 6.95 1.02 22.17
CA GLY A 95 6.49 0.81 23.54
C GLY A 95 7.13 1.75 24.55
N ASN A 96 6.74 1.62 25.82
CA ASN A 96 7.44 2.26 26.93
C ASN A 96 8.68 1.44 27.33
N ARG A 97 9.57 2.03 28.14
CA ARG A 97 10.80 1.35 28.59
C ARG A 97 10.53 0.10 29.43
N GLU A 98 9.42 0.08 30.16
CA GLU A 98 9.01 -1.05 31.00
C GLU A 98 8.59 -2.27 30.17
N ALA A 99 7.89 -2.09 29.06
CA ALA A 99 7.40 -3.17 28.20
C ALA A 99 8.52 -3.95 27.49
N ILE A 100 9.68 -3.32 27.29
CA ILE A 100 10.84 -3.93 26.62
C ILE A 100 11.89 -4.44 27.62
N GLY A 101 11.99 -3.81 28.78
CA GLY A 101 13.03 -4.10 29.76
C GLY A 101 14.41 -3.60 29.33
N GLU A 102 15.46 -4.32 29.71
CA GLU A 102 16.85 -3.96 29.39
C GLU A 102 17.18 -4.23 27.91
N MET A 103 17.67 -3.19 27.23
CA MET A 103 18.11 -3.25 25.83
C MET A 103 19.64 -3.26 25.78
N GLU A 104 20.20 -4.10 24.90
CA GLU A 104 21.64 -4.21 24.65
C GLU A 104 22.15 -3.17 23.63
N GLU A 105 21.24 -2.55 22.87
CA GLU A 105 21.56 -1.58 21.84
C GLU A 105 22.08 -0.29 22.47
N PRO A 106 23.12 0.33 21.88
CA PRO A 106 23.57 1.62 22.34
C PRO A 106 22.48 2.68 22.09
N GLN A 107 22.41 3.70 22.94
CA GLN A 107 21.32 4.70 22.90
C GLN A 107 21.22 5.42 21.54
N ASP A 108 22.34 5.56 20.84
CA ASP A 108 22.44 6.14 19.50
C ASP A 108 21.88 5.23 18.39
N ALA A 109 21.62 3.95 18.65
CA ALA A 109 20.93 3.03 17.74
C ALA A 109 19.40 3.00 17.92
N VAL A 110 18.86 3.61 18.99
CA VAL A 110 17.44 3.53 19.36
C VAL A 110 16.69 4.84 19.12
N VAL A 111 15.53 4.79 18.47
CA VAL A 111 14.57 5.91 18.36
C VAL A 111 13.29 5.60 19.11
N TRP A 112 12.78 6.53 19.92
CA TRP A 112 11.49 6.39 20.59
C TRP A 112 10.37 7.04 19.77
N TYR A 113 9.27 6.32 19.57
CA TYR A 113 8.09 6.84 18.91
C TYR A 113 7.11 7.45 19.92
N ASP A 114 6.79 8.73 19.72
CA ASP A 114 5.77 9.48 20.47
C ASP A 114 4.72 9.99 19.46
N PRO A 115 3.47 9.49 19.48
CA PRO A 115 2.41 9.91 18.57
C PRO A 115 2.10 11.41 18.60
N ALA A 116 2.40 12.11 19.70
CA ALA A 116 2.20 13.54 19.81
C ALA A 116 3.37 14.35 19.20
N LYS A 117 4.48 13.68 18.85
CA LYS A 117 5.72 14.32 18.38
C LYS A 117 6.28 13.70 17.11
N GLU A 118 5.41 13.41 16.14
CA GLU A 118 5.78 12.81 14.84
C GLU A 118 6.89 13.59 14.10
N GLY A 119 6.91 14.93 14.22
CA GLY A 119 7.97 15.76 13.62
C GLY A 119 9.34 15.65 14.30
N VAL A 120 9.38 15.29 15.59
CA VAL A 120 10.62 14.97 16.32
C VAL A 120 11.05 13.56 15.94
N PHE A 121 10.10 12.62 15.93
CA PHE A 121 10.31 11.23 15.54
C PHE A 121 10.97 11.09 14.16
N LEU A 122 10.41 11.71 13.11
CA LEU A 122 11.01 11.68 11.76
C LEU A 122 12.41 12.31 11.76
N ARG A 123 12.61 13.40 12.49
CA ARG A 123 13.89 14.10 12.57
C ARG A 123 14.97 13.22 13.20
N ASP A 124 14.65 12.47 14.24
CA ASP A 124 15.61 11.62 14.93
C ASP A 124 15.97 10.39 14.09
N ILE A 125 15.02 9.82 13.35
CA ILE A 125 15.31 8.79 12.34
C ILE A 125 16.28 9.33 11.28
N LEU A 126 15.97 10.49 10.69
CA LEU A 126 16.79 11.09 9.64
C LEU A 126 18.21 11.43 10.12
N ARG A 127 18.35 11.89 11.37
CA ARG A 127 19.65 12.13 11.99
C ARG A 127 20.43 10.83 12.12
N LYS A 128 19.83 9.74 12.59
CA LYS A 128 20.55 8.45 12.71
C LYS A 128 20.94 7.90 11.35
N LEU A 129 20.08 8.00 10.35
CA LEU A 129 20.41 7.65 8.96
C LEU A 129 21.56 8.49 8.39
N LEU A 130 21.63 9.78 8.74
CA LEU A 130 22.76 10.65 8.40
C LEU A 130 24.06 10.22 9.11
N HIS A 131 24.02 9.97 10.43
CA HIS A 131 25.20 9.55 11.19
C HIS A 131 25.72 8.19 10.71
N GLY A 132 24.82 7.27 10.33
CA GLY A 132 25.16 5.98 9.73
C GLY A 132 25.53 6.06 8.24
N GLY A 133 25.71 7.25 7.66
CA GLY A 133 26.17 7.44 6.28
C GLY A 133 25.18 7.04 5.19
N ARG A 134 23.88 6.87 5.51
CA ARG A 134 22.85 6.43 4.55
C ARG A 134 22.19 7.58 3.80
N ILE A 135 22.21 8.77 4.40
CA ILE A 135 21.77 10.03 3.80
C ILE A 135 22.99 10.93 3.65
N ASP A 136 23.14 11.57 2.49
CA ASP A 136 24.21 12.53 2.27
C ASP A 136 23.99 13.82 3.09
N LYS A 137 25.08 14.44 3.56
CA LYS A 137 25.03 15.71 4.31
C LYS A 137 24.39 16.85 3.51
N ASN A 138 24.46 16.81 2.19
CA ASN A 138 23.85 17.79 1.30
C ASN A 138 22.34 17.55 1.13
N GLU A 139 21.90 16.29 1.13
CA GLU A 139 20.49 15.89 0.97
C GLU A 139 19.66 16.07 2.26
N ILE A 140 20.26 16.00 3.46
CA ILE A 140 19.51 15.98 4.73
C ILE A 140 18.55 17.17 4.89
N GLY A 141 18.90 18.33 4.34
CA GLY A 141 18.06 19.52 4.40
C GLY A 141 16.71 19.32 3.73
N GLU A 142 16.68 18.60 2.61
CA GLU A 142 15.46 18.31 1.87
C GLU A 142 14.59 17.29 2.59
N PHE A 143 15.20 16.21 3.11
CA PHE A 143 14.52 15.23 3.93
C PHE A 143 13.83 15.89 5.13
N LEU A 144 14.56 16.73 5.87
CA LEU A 144 14.02 17.47 7.02
C LEU A 144 12.89 18.42 6.62
N GLN A 145 13.03 19.12 5.49
CA GLN A 145 12.01 20.04 5.00
C GLN A 145 10.75 19.29 4.56
N ALA A 146 10.88 18.16 3.86
CA ALA A 146 9.78 17.30 3.49
C ALA A 146 9.11 16.68 4.73
N ALA A 147 9.87 16.28 5.75
CA ALA A 147 9.33 15.74 7.00
C ALA A 147 8.49 16.79 7.74
N TYR A 148 8.98 18.03 7.80
CA TYR A 148 8.22 19.15 8.34
C TYR A 148 6.89 19.35 7.60
N ILE A 149 6.90 19.35 6.27
CA ILE A 149 5.68 19.53 5.47
C ILE A 149 4.72 18.36 5.68
N CYS A 150 5.24 17.12 5.64
CA CYS A 150 4.47 15.89 5.82
C CYS A 150 3.66 15.93 7.12
N VAL A 151 4.30 16.29 8.23
CA VAL A 151 3.64 16.37 9.55
C VAL A 151 2.77 17.62 9.67
N LYS A 152 3.30 18.81 9.34
CA LYS A 152 2.60 20.08 9.55
C LYS A 152 1.30 20.18 8.76
N TYR A 153 1.27 19.62 7.56
CA TYR A 153 0.12 19.65 6.66
C TYR A 153 -0.64 18.32 6.63
N ARG A 154 -0.36 17.40 7.56
CA ARG A 154 -1.05 16.11 7.69
C ARG A 154 -1.11 15.31 6.38
N TYR A 155 -0.01 15.30 5.61
CA TYR A 155 0.07 14.63 4.31
C TYR A 155 -0.37 13.17 4.36
N ALA A 156 -0.01 12.46 5.44
CA ALA A 156 -0.40 11.07 5.64
C ALA A 156 -1.93 10.93 5.68
N SER A 157 -2.61 11.69 6.54
CA SER A 157 -4.08 11.71 6.64
C SER A 157 -4.74 12.07 5.31
N VAL A 158 -4.30 13.17 4.67
CA VAL A 158 -4.84 13.61 3.37
C VAL A 158 -4.71 12.51 2.32
N THR A 159 -3.54 11.89 2.22
CA THR A 159 -3.27 10.83 1.23
C THR A 159 -4.09 9.58 1.51
N LEU A 160 -4.18 9.14 2.77
CA LEU A 160 -4.98 7.98 3.15
C LEU A 160 -6.46 8.20 2.85
N SER A 161 -6.99 9.40 3.13
CA SER A 161 -8.40 9.76 2.93
C SER A 161 -8.79 10.00 1.47
N THR A 162 -7.84 10.11 0.55
CA THR A 162 -8.13 10.52 -0.84
C THR A 162 -7.59 9.55 -1.88
N LYS A 163 -6.40 8.97 -1.69
CA LYS A 163 -5.73 8.14 -2.71
C LYS A 163 -6.43 6.80 -2.98
N TYR A 164 -7.25 6.37 -2.02
CA TYR A 164 -7.75 5.00 -1.98
C TYR A 164 -9.27 4.87 -2.18
N PHE A 165 -9.95 5.96 -2.49
CA PHE A 165 -11.40 6.00 -2.75
C PHE A 165 -11.67 6.21 -4.25
N TYR A 166 -12.67 5.52 -4.83
CA TYR A 166 -12.98 5.66 -6.26
C TYR A 166 -13.53 7.04 -6.61
N ASN A 167 -14.58 7.47 -5.91
CA ASN A 167 -15.12 8.82 -5.92
C ASN A 167 -15.56 9.19 -4.49
N ILE A 168 -15.72 10.47 -4.19
CA ILE A 168 -16.31 10.94 -2.93
C ILE A 168 -17.51 11.78 -3.33
N ASN A 169 -18.71 11.41 -2.88
CA ASN A 169 -19.92 12.14 -3.29
C ASN A 169 -20.11 13.42 -2.47
N ASP A 170 -19.53 13.49 -1.26
CA ASP A 170 -19.54 14.67 -0.41
C ASP A 170 -18.70 15.82 -1.00
N GLN A 171 -19.39 16.83 -1.56
CA GLN A 171 -18.76 17.99 -2.19
C GLN A 171 -17.97 18.87 -1.21
N GLY A 172 -18.34 18.87 0.07
CA GLY A 172 -17.64 19.61 1.12
C GLY A 172 -16.28 18.98 1.40
N LEU A 173 -16.26 17.66 1.61
CA LEU A 173 -15.03 16.89 1.75
C LEU A 173 -14.15 16.98 0.50
N LEU A 174 -14.77 16.88 -0.69
CA LEU A 174 -14.04 17.02 -1.95
C LEU A 174 -13.22 18.31 -2.01
N SER A 175 -13.87 19.42 -1.67
CA SER A 175 -13.29 20.76 -1.75
C SER A 175 -12.23 21.00 -0.65
N ARG A 176 -12.44 20.44 0.54
CA ARG A 176 -11.47 20.47 1.65
C ARG A 176 -10.18 19.73 1.28
N PHE A 177 -10.26 18.47 0.83
CA PHE A 177 -9.08 17.70 0.45
C PHE A 177 -8.31 18.32 -0.71
N PHE A 178 -9.03 18.91 -1.69
CA PHE A 178 -8.38 19.64 -2.78
C PHE A 178 -7.57 20.83 -2.26
N LYS A 179 -8.10 21.58 -1.29
CA LYS A 179 -7.38 22.68 -0.64
C LYS A 179 -6.17 22.18 0.15
N ASP A 180 -6.33 21.09 0.91
CA ASP A 180 -5.22 20.49 1.67
C ASP A 180 -4.07 20.07 0.75
N TYR A 181 -4.38 19.41 -0.37
CA TYR A 181 -3.40 19.07 -1.41
C TYR A 181 -2.72 20.31 -2.01
N TRP A 182 -3.50 21.34 -2.33
CA TRP A 182 -2.96 22.60 -2.85
C TRP A 182 -1.98 23.24 -1.88
N ASP A 183 -2.31 23.29 -0.59
CA ASP A 183 -1.46 23.88 0.44
C ASP A 183 -0.15 23.10 0.61
N ILE A 184 -0.22 21.75 0.57
CA ILE A 184 0.97 20.88 0.58
C ILE A 184 1.84 21.14 -0.65
N ALA A 185 1.27 21.07 -1.85
CA ALA A 185 1.99 21.24 -3.11
C ALA A 185 2.63 22.64 -3.20
N LYS A 186 1.89 23.69 -2.82
CA LYS A 186 2.39 25.06 -2.75
C LYS A 186 3.56 25.18 -1.77
N LYS A 187 3.49 24.52 -0.61
CA LYS A 187 4.56 24.57 0.37
C LYS A 187 5.81 23.82 -0.09
N LEU A 188 5.66 22.67 -0.75
CA LEU A 188 6.77 21.94 -1.38
C LEU A 188 7.44 22.80 -2.45
N PHE A 189 6.66 23.36 -3.37
CA PHE A 189 7.17 24.18 -4.46
C PHE A 189 7.90 25.45 -3.99
N THR A 190 7.36 26.13 -2.98
CA THR A 190 8.03 27.30 -2.39
C THR A 190 9.32 26.92 -1.67
N SER A 191 9.38 25.74 -1.05
CA SER A 191 10.59 25.22 -0.40
C SER A 191 11.65 24.84 -1.44
N TYR A 192 11.25 24.14 -2.50
CA TYR A 192 12.09 23.84 -3.67
C TYR A 192 12.72 25.11 -4.24
N LYS A 193 11.92 26.13 -4.57
CA LYS A 193 12.42 27.42 -5.09
C LYS A 193 13.41 28.10 -4.15
N LYS A 194 13.22 27.99 -2.84
CA LYS A 194 14.15 28.56 -1.85
C LYS A 194 15.48 27.81 -1.88
N PHE A 195 15.47 26.49 -1.93
CA PHE A 195 16.68 25.66 -1.95
C PHE A 195 17.46 25.88 -3.24
N LEU A 196 16.77 25.93 -4.39
CA LEU A 196 17.35 26.23 -5.69
C LEU A 196 18.08 27.58 -5.69
N LYS A 197 17.47 28.64 -5.15
CA LYS A 197 18.10 29.97 -5.01
C LYS A 197 19.34 29.97 -4.12
N MET A 198 19.42 29.04 -3.17
CA MET A 198 20.57 28.88 -2.28
C MET A 198 21.66 27.97 -2.86
N GLY A 199 21.49 27.46 -4.09
CA GLY A 199 22.42 26.50 -4.70
C GLY A 199 22.49 25.17 -3.96
N ARG A 200 21.42 24.77 -3.27
CA ARG A 200 21.33 23.51 -2.53
C ARG A 200 20.63 22.44 -3.37
N CYS A 201 20.93 21.17 -3.09
CA CYS A 201 20.16 20.02 -3.58
C CYS A 201 18.66 20.24 -3.31
N CYS A 202 17.84 19.91 -4.29
CA CYS A 202 16.38 20.17 -4.26
C CYS A 202 15.56 19.08 -5.00
N GLU A 203 16.21 18.02 -5.47
CA GLU A 203 15.65 16.95 -6.27
C GLU A 203 14.67 16.08 -5.48
N ARG A 204 14.88 15.91 -4.16
CA ARG A 204 13.94 15.21 -3.27
C ARG A 204 12.67 16.04 -3.04
N LEU A 205 12.82 17.36 -2.91
CA LEU A 205 11.67 18.28 -2.81
C LEU A 205 10.90 18.38 -4.13
N GLU A 206 11.61 18.34 -5.25
CA GLU A 206 11.01 18.27 -6.59
C GLU A 206 10.22 16.98 -6.79
N TYR A 207 10.82 15.82 -6.49
CA TYR A 207 10.12 14.54 -6.49
C TYR A 207 8.87 14.58 -5.61
N ALA A 208 9.00 15.11 -4.38
CA ALA A 208 7.87 15.20 -3.45
C ALA A 208 6.75 16.09 -3.98
N PHE A 209 7.10 17.24 -4.59
CA PHE A 209 6.12 18.08 -5.27
C PHE A 209 5.42 17.33 -6.41
N LEU A 210 6.20 16.66 -7.27
CA LEU A 210 5.69 15.92 -8.41
C LEU A 210 4.77 14.78 -7.97
N SER A 211 5.15 14.01 -6.95
CA SER A 211 4.33 12.95 -6.37
C SER A 211 3.01 13.47 -5.83
N VAL A 212 3.01 14.60 -5.10
CA VAL A 212 1.79 15.23 -4.59
C VAL A 212 0.91 15.78 -5.71
N ALA A 213 1.53 16.37 -6.74
CA ALA A 213 0.83 16.87 -7.92
C ALA A 213 0.15 15.73 -8.71
N CYS A 214 0.79 14.57 -8.80
CA CYS A 214 0.20 13.37 -9.37
C CYS A 214 -0.98 12.87 -8.52
N ASP A 215 -0.80 12.76 -7.20
CA ASP A 215 -1.85 12.29 -6.29
C ASP A 215 -3.12 13.17 -6.37
N VAL A 216 -2.97 14.51 -6.42
CA VAL A 216 -4.12 15.42 -6.53
C VAL A 216 -4.75 15.40 -7.93
N ASN A 217 -3.98 15.24 -9.00
CA ASN A 217 -4.55 15.09 -10.34
C ASN A 217 -5.34 13.78 -10.47
N LEU A 218 -4.81 12.66 -9.96
CA LEU A 218 -5.53 11.38 -9.88
C LEU A 218 -6.81 11.52 -9.05
N TYR A 219 -6.76 12.31 -7.97
CA TYR A 219 -7.93 12.64 -7.18
C TYR A 219 -8.96 13.48 -7.96
N CYS A 220 -8.51 14.47 -8.74
CA CYS A 220 -9.38 15.25 -9.63
C CYS A 220 -10.06 14.37 -10.69
N GLN A 221 -9.30 13.56 -11.43
CA GLN A 221 -9.83 12.68 -12.48
C GLN A 221 -10.88 11.71 -11.94
N ARG A 222 -10.59 11.05 -10.82
CA ARG A 222 -11.50 10.13 -10.12
C ARG A 222 -12.83 10.76 -9.73
N ASN A 223 -12.83 12.06 -9.43
CA ASN A 223 -14.01 12.83 -9.04
C ASN A 223 -14.55 13.72 -10.17
N SER A 224 -14.20 13.41 -11.42
CA SER A 224 -14.65 14.15 -12.62
C SER A 224 -14.38 15.66 -12.55
N ARG A 225 -13.27 16.07 -11.92
CA ARG A 225 -12.81 17.47 -11.82
C ARG A 225 -11.63 17.71 -12.75
N VAL A 226 -11.46 18.98 -13.14
CA VAL A 226 -10.30 19.42 -13.92
C VAL A 226 -9.02 19.22 -13.11
N ASN A 227 -7.96 18.75 -13.77
CA ASN A 227 -6.63 18.59 -13.18
C ASN A 227 -6.12 19.92 -12.62
N LEU A 228 -5.57 19.87 -11.42
CA LEU A 228 -4.99 21.03 -10.75
C LEU A 228 -3.69 21.48 -11.41
N PHE A 229 -2.89 20.52 -11.85
CA PHE A 229 -1.64 20.74 -12.56
C PHE A 229 -1.75 20.26 -14.00
N LYS A 230 -1.23 21.04 -14.94
CA LYS A 230 -1.23 20.67 -16.38
C LYS A 230 -0.33 19.45 -16.59
N SER A 231 -0.82 18.44 -17.33
CA SER A 231 -0.09 17.19 -17.59
C SER A 231 1.31 17.42 -18.16
N HIS A 232 1.43 18.26 -19.20
CA HIS A 232 2.71 18.61 -19.83
C HIS A 232 3.70 19.33 -18.90
N ALA A 233 3.22 20.02 -17.86
CA ALA A 233 4.12 20.63 -16.87
C ALA A 233 4.69 19.57 -15.92
N LEU A 234 3.89 18.57 -15.56
CA LEU A 234 4.36 17.42 -14.77
C LEU A 234 5.32 16.56 -15.57
N GLU A 235 5.05 16.37 -16.87
CA GLU A 235 5.93 15.68 -17.81
C GLU A 235 7.33 16.32 -17.83
N ALA A 236 7.40 17.63 -18.07
CA ALA A 236 8.67 18.34 -18.16
C ALA A 236 9.49 18.24 -16.87
N LEU A 237 8.85 18.36 -15.70
CA LEU A 237 9.52 18.18 -14.41
C LEU A 237 9.97 16.74 -14.19
N GLY A 238 9.15 15.75 -14.57
CA GLY A 238 9.51 14.35 -14.44
C GLY A 238 10.67 13.94 -15.36
N GLN A 239 10.72 14.48 -16.59
CA GLN A 239 11.84 14.27 -17.52
C GLN A 239 13.13 14.92 -17.00
N ASP A 240 13.06 16.13 -16.45
CA ASP A 240 14.22 16.79 -15.85
C ASP A 240 14.76 15.99 -14.66
N LEU A 241 13.87 15.54 -13.78
CA LEU A 241 14.23 14.73 -12.62
C LEU A 241 14.79 13.36 -13.01
N GLU A 242 14.25 12.72 -14.05
CA GLU A 242 14.78 11.44 -14.56
C GLU A 242 16.20 11.61 -15.11
N LYS A 243 16.43 12.65 -15.90
CA LYS A 243 17.69 12.89 -16.60
C LYS A 243 18.80 13.45 -15.69
N ASN A 244 18.44 14.40 -14.84
CA ASN A 244 19.38 15.22 -14.06
C ASN A 244 19.37 14.88 -12.56
N GLY A 245 18.39 14.10 -12.10
CA GLY A 245 18.29 13.70 -10.71
C GLY A 245 19.42 12.79 -10.26
N PRO A 246 19.66 12.68 -8.94
CA PRO A 246 20.72 11.83 -8.42
C PRO A 246 20.49 10.37 -8.79
N ALA A 247 21.56 9.60 -9.00
CA ALA A 247 21.50 8.16 -9.25
C ALA A 247 20.67 7.41 -8.19
N SER A 248 20.63 7.96 -6.96
CA SER A 248 19.82 7.44 -5.85
C SER A 248 18.30 7.52 -6.04
N MET A 249 17.82 8.21 -7.06
CA MET A 249 16.41 8.43 -7.35
C MET A 249 16.00 7.98 -8.75
N GLN A 250 16.94 7.65 -9.64
CA GLN A 250 16.64 7.39 -11.05
C GLN A 250 15.52 6.36 -11.23
N SER A 251 15.56 5.24 -10.51
CA SER A 251 14.49 4.23 -10.57
C SER A 251 13.13 4.82 -10.13
N SER A 252 13.07 5.51 -8.99
CA SER A 252 11.85 6.15 -8.51
C SER A 252 11.33 7.22 -9.46
N ALA A 253 12.21 8.05 -10.03
CA ALA A 253 11.89 9.09 -10.99
C ALA A 253 11.30 8.50 -12.27
N LYS A 254 11.89 7.42 -12.81
CA LYS A 254 11.33 6.68 -13.96
C LYS A 254 9.95 6.13 -13.68
N ILE A 255 9.73 5.51 -12.52
CA ILE A 255 8.40 5.00 -12.15
C ILE A 255 7.39 6.15 -12.04
N LEU A 256 7.75 7.27 -11.42
CA LEU A 256 6.86 8.43 -11.29
C LEU A 256 6.56 9.08 -12.65
N LEU A 257 7.56 9.21 -13.54
CA LEU A 257 7.38 9.70 -14.90
C LEU A 257 6.50 8.75 -15.72
N GLY A 258 6.68 7.44 -15.59
CA GLY A 258 5.83 6.45 -16.24
C GLY A 258 4.37 6.57 -15.79
N GLN A 259 4.13 6.81 -14.50
CA GLN A 259 2.78 7.08 -13.99
C GLN A 259 2.16 8.35 -14.59
N ILE A 260 2.96 9.40 -14.83
CA ILE A 260 2.49 10.63 -15.48
C ILE A 260 2.06 10.34 -16.92
N TYR A 261 2.86 9.59 -17.67
CA TYR A 261 2.52 9.18 -19.04
C TYR A 261 1.23 8.36 -19.08
N ASP A 262 1.13 7.35 -18.22
CA ASP A 262 -0.01 6.43 -18.17
C ASP A 262 -1.30 7.14 -17.71
N ALA A 263 -1.23 7.95 -16.64
CA ALA A 263 -2.42 8.54 -16.02
C ALA A 263 -2.88 9.85 -16.69
N PHE A 264 -1.96 10.64 -17.25
CA PHE A 264 -2.27 12.04 -17.62
C PHE A 264 -2.02 12.40 -19.09
N LEU A 265 -1.22 11.59 -19.80
CA LEU A 265 -0.88 11.85 -21.21
C LEU A 265 -1.44 10.79 -22.15
N GLY A 266 -1.82 9.61 -21.63
CA GLY A 266 -2.36 8.51 -22.42
C GLY A 266 -1.32 7.79 -23.26
N ASP A 267 -0.02 8.01 -23.01
CA ASP A 267 1.08 7.31 -23.67
C ASP A 267 1.51 6.09 -22.83
N THR A 268 0.64 5.10 -22.82
CA THR A 268 0.81 3.88 -22.04
C THR A 268 2.01 3.02 -22.51
N ASN A 269 2.45 3.16 -23.76
CA ASN A 269 3.64 2.46 -24.27
C ASN A 269 4.92 3.07 -23.71
N HIS A 270 5.05 4.40 -23.75
CA HIS A 270 6.22 5.06 -23.18
C HIS A 270 6.29 4.89 -21.65
N ALA A 271 5.14 4.91 -20.98
CA ALA A 271 5.05 4.53 -19.57
C ALA A 271 5.62 3.13 -19.29
N TYR A 272 5.30 2.15 -20.14
CA TYR A 272 5.81 0.79 -20.00
C TYR A 272 7.34 0.71 -20.18
N GLU A 273 7.92 1.44 -21.14
CA GLU A 273 9.37 1.54 -21.32
C GLU A 273 10.05 2.06 -20.04
N LEU A 274 9.52 3.13 -19.46
CA LEU A 274 10.02 3.68 -18.20
C LEU A 274 9.91 2.68 -17.03
N TYR A 275 8.83 1.89 -16.98
CA TYR A 275 8.71 0.81 -15.98
C TYR A 275 9.74 -0.31 -16.19
N VAL A 276 10.09 -0.63 -17.44
CA VAL A 276 11.14 -1.62 -17.76
C VAL A 276 12.50 -1.10 -17.30
N GLU A 277 12.84 0.13 -17.65
CA GLU A 277 14.12 0.74 -17.29
C GLU A 277 14.29 0.98 -15.79
N GLY A 278 13.20 1.39 -15.11
CA GLY A 278 13.17 1.59 -13.67
C GLY A 278 13.41 0.31 -12.88
N CYS A 279 13.08 -0.87 -13.43
CA CYS A 279 13.37 -2.17 -12.81
C CYS A 279 14.78 -2.69 -13.11
N ASN A 280 15.27 -2.49 -14.34
CA ASN A 280 16.52 -3.13 -14.78
C ASN A 280 17.79 -2.45 -14.23
N SER A 281 17.68 -1.20 -13.74
CA SER A 281 18.83 -0.37 -13.35
C SER A 281 19.48 -0.76 -12.03
N THR A 282 18.78 -1.47 -11.13
CA THR A 282 19.25 -1.69 -9.75
C THR A 282 18.98 -3.11 -9.23
N GLY A 283 18.67 -4.05 -10.12
CA GLY A 283 18.27 -5.43 -9.78
C GLY A 283 16.76 -5.52 -9.51
N ASP A 284 16.13 -6.63 -9.88
CA ASP A 284 14.68 -6.84 -9.86
C ASP A 284 14.05 -6.81 -8.44
N TYR A 285 14.00 -5.65 -7.76
CA TYR A 285 13.48 -5.55 -6.39
C TYR A 285 12.20 -4.72 -6.24
N ASN A 286 11.71 -4.06 -7.30
CA ASN A 286 10.53 -3.20 -7.18
C ASN A 286 9.26 -3.95 -7.56
N ALA A 287 8.61 -4.58 -6.57
CA ALA A 287 7.35 -5.29 -6.74
C ALA A 287 6.27 -4.42 -7.39
N TYR A 288 6.26 -3.11 -7.09
CA TYR A 288 5.27 -2.18 -7.61
C TYR A 288 5.44 -1.93 -9.11
N ALA A 289 6.67 -1.80 -9.59
CA ALA A 289 6.93 -1.63 -11.02
C ALA A 289 6.52 -2.88 -11.84
N PHE A 290 6.77 -4.09 -11.31
CA PHE A 290 6.23 -5.31 -11.91
C PHE A 290 4.70 -5.36 -11.90
N PHE A 291 4.07 -4.89 -10.83
CA PHE A 291 2.61 -4.74 -10.79
C PHE A 291 2.11 -3.78 -11.88
N LEU A 292 2.73 -2.61 -12.07
CA LEU A 292 2.37 -1.67 -13.15
C LEU A 292 2.54 -2.28 -14.55
N LYS A 293 3.62 -3.04 -14.78
CA LYS A 293 3.81 -3.80 -16.02
C LYS A 293 2.69 -4.82 -16.22
N GLY A 294 2.28 -5.54 -15.16
CA GLY A 294 1.13 -6.43 -15.23
C GLY A 294 -0.17 -5.70 -15.61
N GLN A 295 -0.40 -4.50 -15.07
CA GLN A 295 -1.56 -3.69 -15.41
C GLN A 295 -1.56 -3.24 -16.88
N TYR A 296 -0.39 -2.89 -17.43
CA TYR A 296 -0.23 -2.60 -18.86
C TYR A 296 -0.71 -3.79 -19.72
N TRP A 297 -0.18 -4.99 -19.46
CA TRP A 297 -0.54 -6.17 -20.24
C TRP A 297 -2.00 -6.59 -20.04
N GLN A 298 -2.54 -6.43 -18.82
CA GLN A 298 -3.93 -6.77 -18.51
C GLN A 298 -4.94 -5.80 -19.13
N ASN A 299 -4.73 -4.50 -18.96
CA ASN A 299 -5.75 -3.48 -19.26
C ASN A 299 -5.60 -2.90 -20.67
N PHE A 300 -4.36 -2.66 -21.11
CA PHE A 300 -4.09 -2.02 -22.39
C PHE A 300 -3.95 -3.05 -23.52
N VAL A 301 -3.07 -4.05 -23.33
CA VAL A 301 -2.85 -5.11 -24.34
C VAL A 301 -3.92 -6.21 -24.28
N GLN A 302 -4.59 -6.36 -23.12
CA GLN A 302 -5.59 -7.39 -22.85
C GLN A 302 -5.08 -8.84 -23.02
N LYS A 303 -3.81 -9.05 -22.65
CA LYS A 303 -3.13 -10.34 -22.68
C LYS A 303 -2.85 -10.83 -21.26
N TYR A 304 -3.79 -11.62 -20.74
CA TYR A 304 -3.76 -12.08 -19.35
C TYR A 304 -2.59 -13.02 -19.03
N ARG A 305 -2.12 -13.82 -20.00
CA ARG A 305 -0.98 -14.73 -19.80
C ARG A 305 0.31 -13.95 -19.56
N GLU A 306 0.53 -12.88 -20.31
CA GLU A 306 1.66 -11.97 -20.16
C GLU A 306 1.54 -11.15 -18.86
N ALA A 307 0.34 -10.67 -18.54
CA ALA A 307 0.08 -10.00 -17.27
C ALA A 307 0.43 -10.89 -16.06
N ASN A 308 0.05 -12.17 -16.09
CA ASN A 308 0.38 -13.14 -15.04
C ASN A 308 1.87 -13.24 -14.76
N LYS A 309 2.73 -13.25 -15.79
CA LYS A 309 4.18 -13.31 -15.61
C LYS A 309 4.69 -12.14 -14.76
N TYR A 310 4.16 -10.95 -14.97
CA TYR A 310 4.57 -9.76 -14.21
C TYR A 310 3.96 -9.73 -12.80
N TYR A 311 2.71 -10.15 -12.63
CA TYR A 311 2.11 -10.25 -11.30
C TYR A 311 2.76 -11.34 -10.44
N LEU A 312 3.10 -12.49 -11.02
CA LEU A 312 3.87 -13.53 -10.33
C LEU A 312 5.26 -13.04 -9.92
N LYS A 313 5.97 -12.30 -10.79
CA LYS A 313 7.22 -11.63 -10.39
C LYS A 313 7.02 -10.64 -9.25
N SER A 314 5.92 -9.89 -9.26
CA SER A 314 5.59 -8.92 -8.20
C SER A 314 5.41 -9.60 -6.84
N VAL A 315 4.65 -10.70 -6.77
CA VAL A 315 4.44 -11.44 -5.51
C VAL A 315 5.65 -12.27 -5.09
N MET A 316 6.52 -12.66 -6.04
CA MET A 316 7.81 -13.26 -5.69
C MET A 316 8.75 -12.25 -5.01
N ILE A 317 8.73 -10.98 -5.43
CA ILE A 317 9.51 -9.90 -4.77
C ILE A 317 8.89 -9.58 -3.40
N TRP A 318 7.57 -9.44 -3.35
CA TRP A 318 6.82 -9.08 -2.15
C TRP A 318 5.60 -9.99 -1.99
N PRO A 319 5.75 -11.12 -1.28
CA PRO A 319 4.68 -12.10 -1.09
C PRO A 319 3.42 -11.55 -0.41
N GLU A 320 3.55 -10.50 0.41
CA GLU A 320 2.41 -9.86 1.07
C GLU A 320 1.73 -8.79 0.20
N TYR A 321 2.12 -8.65 -1.08
CA TYR A 321 1.53 -7.66 -1.97
C TYR A 321 0.13 -8.07 -2.47
N PHE A 322 -0.88 -7.94 -1.60
CA PHE A 322 -2.26 -8.39 -1.86
C PHE A 322 -2.87 -7.86 -3.17
N ARG A 323 -2.49 -6.66 -3.63
CA ARG A 323 -3.00 -6.10 -4.90
C ARG A 323 -2.53 -6.91 -6.10
N ALA A 324 -1.29 -7.41 -6.07
CA ALA A 324 -0.76 -8.27 -7.14
C ALA A 324 -1.44 -9.66 -7.10
N TRP A 325 -1.64 -10.24 -5.92
CA TRP A 325 -2.42 -11.48 -5.76
C TRP A 325 -3.85 -11.36 -6.28
N TYR A 326 -4.55 -10.27 -5.95
CA TYR A 326 -5.91 -10.03 -6.46
C TYR A 326 -5.95 -9.96 -7.99
N LYS A 327 -4.99 -9.25 -8.61
CA LYS A 327 -4.91 -9.18 -10.08
C LYS A 327 -4.50 -10.51 -10.72
N LEU A 328 -3.65 -11.27 -10.06
CA LEU A 328 -3.28 -12.61 -10.47
C LEU A 328 -4.49 -13.55 -10.46
N GLY A 329 -5.31 -13.54 -9.40
CA GLY A 329 -6.55 -14.30 -9.33
C GLY A 329 -7.54 -13.95 -10.45
N PHE A 330 -7.70 -12.65 -10.74
CA PHE A 330 -8.51 -12.20 -11.87
C PHE A 330 -7.99 -12.73 -13.22
N CYS A 331 -6.68 -12.64 -13.45
CA CYS A 331 -6.10 -13.07 -14.72
C CYS A 331 -6.12 -14.58 -14.88
N PHE A 332 -5.92 -15.37 -13.81
CA PHE A 332 -6.13 -16.82 -13.85
C PHE A 332 -7.58 -17.18 -14.18
N PHE A 333 -8.55 -16.51 -13.55
CA PHE A 333 -9.96 -16.72 -13.86
C PHE A 333 -10.27 -16.41 -15.33
N LYS A 334 -9.70 -15.34 -15.89
CA LYS A 334 -9.84 -14.98 -17.33
C LYS A 334 -9.15 -15.96 -18.29
N LEU A 335 -8.27 -16.82 -17.78
CA LEU A 335 -7.60 -17.86 -18.54
C LEU A 335 -8.22 -19.25 -18.26
N ASP A 336 -9.40 -19.30 -17.64
CA ASP A 336 -10.09 -20.53 -17.23
C ASP A 336 -9.26 -21.44 -16.30
N ARG A 337 -8.28 -20.86 -15.59
CA ARG A 337 -7.45 -21.52 -14.57
C ARG A 337 -8.07 -21.30 -13.20
N VAL A 338 -9.16 -22.03 -12.95
CA VAL A 338 -10.08 -21.78 -11.84
C VAL A 338 -9.44 -22.07 -10.48
N GLU A 339 -8.69 -23.16 -10.38
CA GLU A 339 -8.03 -23.60 -9.16
C GLU A 339 -6.97 -22.57 -8.72
N GLU A 340 -6.14 -22.10 -9.65
CA GLU A 340 -5.12 -21.08 -9.39
C GLU A 340 -5.73 -19.72 -9.09
N ALA A 341 -6.89 -19.41 -9.67
CA ALA A 341 -7.64 -18.19 -9.32
C ALA A 341 -8.08 -18.21 -7.85
N VAL A 342 -8.63 -19.34 -7.38
CA VAL A 342 -9.02 -19.51 -5.96
C VAL A 342 -7.80 -19.42 -5.05
N VAL A 343 -6.68 -20.04 -5.41
CA VAL A 343 -5.43 -19.95 -4.62
C VAL A 343 -4.95 -18.49 -4.51
N ALA A 344 -4.93 -17.75 -5.62
CA ALA A 344 -4.47 -16.37 -5.62
C ALA A 344 -5.39 -15.44 -4.83
N TYR A 345 -6.71 -15.61 -4.92
CA TYR A 345 -7.66 -14.86 -4.08
C TYR A 345 -7.59 -15.28 -2.60
N ASP A 346 -7.34 -16.56 -2.30
CA ASP A 346 -7.14 -17.02 -0.93
C ASP A 346 -5.88 -16.40 -0.30
N CYS A 347 -4.82 -16.19 -1.09
CA CYS A 347 -3.64 -15.46 -0.63
C CYS A 347 -4.01 -14.04 -0.16
N VAL A 348 -4.90 -13.33 -0.87
CA VAL A 348 -5.41 -12.02 -0.41
C VAL A 348 -6.07 -12.13 0.96
N ARG A 349 -6.92 -13.15 1.15
CA ARG A 349 -7.56 -13.41 2.46
C ARG A 349 -6.53 -13.68 3.55
N ARG A 350 -5.58 -14.59 3.32
CA ARG A 350 -4.54 -14.95 4.30
C ARG A 350 -3.65 -13.78 4.69
N ILE A 351 -3.33 -12.93 3.73
CA ILE A 351 -2.57 -11.69 3.95
C ILE A 351 -3.40 -10.73 4.81
N LEU A 352 -4.69 -10.52 4.53
CA LEU A 352 -5.46 -9.43 5.16
C LEU A 352 -6.26 -9.82 6.41
N GLU A 353 -6.61 -11.09 6.58
CA GLU A 353 -7.39 -11.60 7.71
C GLU A 353 -6.73 -11.36 9.08
N PRO A 354 -5.40 -11.48 9.26
CA PRO A 354 -4.75 -11.10 10.52
C PRO A 354 -4.98 -9.63 10.91
N ARG A 355 -4.95 -8.69 9.94
CA ARG A 355 -5.26 -7.27 10.20
C ARG A 355 -6.73 -7.07 10.52
N LEU A 356 -7.61 -7.83 9.87
CA LEU A 356 -9.05 -7.80 10.15
C LEU A 356 -9.30 -8.19 11.62
N LYS A 357 -8.74 -9.33 12.06
CA LYS A 357 -8.87 -9.84 13.43
C LYS A 357 -8.27 -8.90 14.48
N ALA A 358 -7.18 -8.21 14.14
CA ALA A 358 -6.55 -7.22 14.99
C ALA A 358 -7.28 -5.85 15.00
N ASN A 359 -8.36 -5.68 14.23
CA ASN A 359 -9.06 -4.41 13.98
C ASN A 359 -8.15 -3.31 13.36
N THR A 360 -7.07 -3.71 12.69
CA THR A 360 -6.05 -2.80 12.13
C THR A 360 -6.10 -2.69 10.61
N ILE A 361 -7.07 -3.35 9.97
CA ILE A 361 -7.23 -3.39 8.52
C ILE A 361 -7.59 -2.03 7.93
N ARG A 362 -6.95 -1.67 6.82
CA ARG A 362 -7.23 -0.41 6.11
C ARG A 362 -8.53 -0.50 5.32
N PRO A 363 -9.26 0.60 5.13
CA PRO A 363 -10.43 0.63 4.23
C PRO A 363 -10.20 0.01 2.84
N MET A 364 -9.08 0.31 2.19
CA MET A 364 -8.72 -0.31 0.90
C MET A 364 -8.48 -1.83 1.01
N GLU A 365 -7.89 -2.27 2.12
CA GLU A 365 -7.67 -3.70 2.35
C GLU A 365 -8.99 -4.43 2.60
N ILE A 366 -9.92 -3.81 3.33
CA ILE A 366 -11.29 -4.33 3.48
C ILE A 366 -11.92 -4.54 2.11
N GLU A 367 -11.78 -3.57 1.21
CA GLU A 367 -12.32 -3.68 -0.15
C GLU A 367 -11.73 -4.88 -0.91
N HIS A 368 -10.40 -5.02 -0.91
CA HIS A 368 -9.74 -6.13 -1.61
C HIS A 368 -10.05 -7.48 -0.98
N LEU A 369 -10.13 -7.54 0.36
CA LEU A 369 -10.53 -8.73 1.10
C LEU A 369 -11.97 -9.13 0.75
N PHE A 370 -12.90 -8.18 0.82
CA PHE A 370 -14.31 -8.39 0.46
C PHE A 370 -14.45 -8.90 -0.97
N LEU A 371 -13.78 -8.26 -1.94
CA LEU A 371 -13.87 -8.63 -3.34
C LEU A 371 -13.21 -10.00 -3.61
N ALA A 372 -12.04 -10.27 -3.03
CA ALA A 372 -11.37 -11.56 -3.19
C ALA A 372 -12.20 -12.70 -2.61
N CYS A 373 -12.72 -12.53 -1.39
CA CYS A 373 -13.59 -13.51 -0.74
C CYS A 373 -14.88 -13.75 -1.55
N ARG A 374 -15.53 -12.68 -2.04
CA ARG A 374 -16.69 -12.81 -2.92
C ARG A 374 -16.37 -13.61 -4.19
N GLN A 375 -15.24 -13.33 -4.84
CA GLN A 375 -14.82 -14.08 -6.03
C GLN A 375 -14.55 -15.55 -5.71
N CYS A 376 -13.88 -15.87 -4.60
CA CYS A 376 -13.73 -17.25 -4.15
C CYS A 376 -15.08 -17.95 -3.92
N GLY A 377 -16.00 -17.28 -3.23
CA GLY A 377 -17.35 -17.78 -2.98
C GLY A 377 -18.06 -18.15 -4.28
N GLU A 378 -18.15 -17.19 -5.21
CA GLU A 378 -18.80 -17.36 -6.53
C GLU A 378 -18.15 -18.47 -7.35
N ILE A 379 -16.82 -18.53 -7.38
CA ILE A 379 -16.08 -19.54 -8.14
C ILE A 379 -16.32 -20.94 -7.57
N LEU A 380 -16.23 -21.10 -6.25
CA LEU A 380 -16.35 -22.40 -5.60
C LEU A 380 -17.78 -22.95 -5.64
N SER A 381 -18.79 -22.09 -5.55
CA SER A 381 -20.19 -22.52 -5.67
C SER A 381 -20.55 -22.90 -7.10
N THR A 382 -20.03 -22.18 -8.09
CA THR A 382 -20.39 -22.36 -9.51
C THR A 382 -19.58 -23.46 -10.19
N PHE A 383 -18.26 -23.45 -10.00
CA PHE A 383 -17.32 -24.33 -10.73
C PHE A 383 -16.74 -25.42 -9.83
N GLY A 384 -16.36 -25.08 -8.59
CA GLY A 384 -15.69 -26.01 -7.67
C GLY A 384 -16.61 -27.03 -7.01
N ARG A 385 -17.94 -26.79 -6.98
CA ARG A 385 -18.95 -27.56 -6.22
C ARG A 385 -18.62 -27.74 -4.72
N ASP A 386 -17.77 -26.88 -4.17
CA ASP A 386 -17.42 -26.88 -2.73
C ASP A 386 -18.21 -25.78 -2.02
N ILE A 387 -19.48 -26.11 -1.73
CA ILE A 387 -20.43 -25.19 -1.09
C ILE A 387 -19.94 -24.79 0.32
N LYS A 388 -19.28 -25.70 1.04
CA LYS A 388 -18.82 -25.42 2.40
C LYS A 388 -17.74 -24.35 2.40
N ARG A 389 -16.73 -24.46 1.52
CA ARG A 389 -15.70 -23.43 1.38
C ARG A 389 -16.29 -22.13 0.83
N ALA A 390 -17.21 -22.20 -0.13
CA ALA A 390 -17.88 -21.00 -0.65
C ALA A 390 -18.55 -20.19 0.47
N ILE A 391 -19.31 -20.85 1.36
CA ILE A 391 -19.91 -20.23 2.54
C ILE A 391 -18.84 -19.58 3.44
N GLN A 392 -17.70 -20.24 3.69
CA GLN A 392 -16.63 -19.68 4.53
C GLN A 392 -16.07 -18.37 3.95
N TYR A 393 -15.86 -18.29 2.64
CA TYR A 393 -15.39 -17.06 2.00
C TYR A 393 -16.45 -15.95 2.08
N ASP A 394 -17.72 -16.26 1.82
CA ASP A 394 -18.78 -15.25 1.93
C ASP A 394 -18.96 -14.73 3.35
N LEU A 395 -18.82 -15.59 4.36
CA LEU A 395 -18.81 -15.17 5.76
C LEU A 395 -17.65 -14.23 6.07
N CYS A 396 -16.45 -14.51 5.54
CA CYS A 396 -15.29 -13.63 5.67
C CYS A 396 -15.53 -12.28 4.98
N ALA A 397 -16.17 -12.25 3.80
CA ALA A 397 -16.55 -11.01 3.14
C ALA A 397 -17.56 -10.21 3.99
N ALA A 398 -18.56 -10.87 4.59
CA ALA A 398 -19.52 -10.23 5.47
C ALA A 398 -18.85 -9.64 6.74
N GLU A 399 -17.95 -10.39 7.37
CA GLU A 399 -17.16 -9.91 8.51
C GLU A 399 -16.31 -8.69 8.15
N ALA A 400 -15.64 -8.73 6.99
CA ALA A 400 -14.86 -7.59 6.50
C ALA A 400 -15.71 -6.33 6.33
N TRP A 401 -16.95 -6.47 5.84
CA TRP A 401 -17.89 -5.37 5.71
C TRP A 401 -18.36 -4.83 7.06
N GLU A 402 -18.66 -5.70 8.03
CA GLU A 402 -19.06 -5.29 9.38
C GLU A 402 -17.94 -4.51 10.08
N LYS A 403 -16.67 -4.91 9.86
CA LYS A 403 -15.48 -4.26 10.44
C LYS A 403 -15.11 -2.90 9.87
N ILE A 404 -15.79 -2.42 8.82
CA ILE A 404 -15.54 -1.10 8.22
C ILE A 404 -15.60 0.01 9.27
N GLU A 405 -16.54 -0.04 10.19
CA GLU A 405 -16.73 1.04 11.17
C GLU A 405 -15.85 0.90 12.41
N GLU A 406 -15.39 -0.32 12.70
CA GLU A 406 -14.71 -0.70 13.94
C GLU A 406 -13.19 -0.60 13.87
N THR A 407 -12.61 -0.47 12.68
CA THR A 407 -11.15 -0.43 12.56
C THR A 407 -10.53 0.80 13.24
N SER A 408 -9.44 0.58 13.96
CA SER A 408 -8.63 1.66 14.54
C SER A 408 -7.89 2.48 13.46
N PHE A 409 -7.88 2.02 12.20
CA PHE A 409 -7.22 2.74 11.11
C PHE A 409 -7.83 4.13 10.86
N TRP A 410 -9.11 4.33 11.20
CA TRP A 410 -9.77 5.63 11.06
C TRP A 410 -9.10 6.75 11.85
N ASP A 411 -8.43 6.43 12.96
CA ASP A 411 -7.70 7.41 13.77
C ASP A 411 -6.46 7.96 13.06
N LEU A 412 -5.99 7.31 11.99
CA LEU A 412 -4.91 7.80 11.12
C LEU A 412 -5.42 8.63 9.95
N MET A 413 -6.67 8.38 9.54
CA MET A 413 -7.28 9.03 8.39
C MET A 413 -7.86 10.38 8.78
N THR A 414 -8.64 10.42 9.86
CA THR A 414 -9.27 11.66 10.32
C THR A 414 -9.70 11.61 11.78
N GLU A 415 -9.49 12.71 12.47
CA GLU A 415 -10.05 12.98 13.81
C GLU A 415 -11.48 13.57 13.72
N ASP A 416 -11.89 14.01 12.53
CA ASP A 416 -13.19 14.59 12.26
C ASP A 416 -14.24 13.47 12.15
N LYS A 417 -15.18 13.47 13.11
CA LYS A 417 -16.22 12.43 13.21
C LYS A 417 -17.20 12.47 12.03
N GLU A 418 -17.45 13.64 11.45
CA GLU A 418 -18.36 13.76 10.31
C GLU A 418 -17.69 13.24 9.04
N GLU A 419 -16.42 13.63 8.81
CA GLU A 419 -15.59 13.09 7.74
C GLU A 419 -15.51 11.55 7.82
N ARG A 420 -15.23 11.02 9.01
CA ARG A 420 -15.16 9.58 9.26
C ARG A 420 -16.45 8.88 8.87
N ARG A 421 -17.61 9.38 9.34
CA ARG A 421 -18.93 8.81 9.03
C ARG A 421 -19.23 8.85 7.52
N SER A 422 -18.90 9.95 6.86
CA SER A 422 -19.10 10.12 5.42
C SER A 422 -18.27 9.09 4.62
N LEU A 423 -16.98 8.94 4.94
CA LEU A 423 -16.10 7.95 4.31
C LEU A 423 -16.51 6.50 4.60
N GLN A 424 -16.93 6.19 5.82
CA GLN A 424 -17.44 4.86 6.20
C GLN A 424 -18.68 4.49 5.39
N LYS A 425 -19.63 5.42 5.27
CA LYS A 425 -20.86 5.26 4.48
C LYS A 425 -20.53 4.96 3.01
N GLU A 426 -19.65 5.75 2.40
CA GLU A 426 -19.21 5.57 1.01
C GLU A 426 -18.63 4.17 0.74
N ILE A 427 -17.80 3.64 1.65
CA ILE A 427 -17.24 2.29 1.49
C ILE A 427 -18.33 1.23 1.59
N LYS A 428 -19.22 1.36 2.59
CA LYS A 428 -20.32 0.41 2.82
C LYS A 428 -21.27 0.34 1.63
N GLU A 429 -21.64 1.48 1.05
CA GLU A 429 -22.54 1.56 -0.10
C GLU A 429 -21.95 0.90 -1.36
N ARG A 430 -20.62 0.99 -1.54
CA ARG A 430 -19.94 0.34 -2.67
C ARG A 430 -19.82 -1.17 -2.51
N LEU A 431 -19.50 -1.62 -1.30
CA LEU A 431 -19.35 -3.03 -1.02
C LEU A 431 -20.73 -3.64 -0.80
N SER A 432 -21.31 -4.18 -1.87
CA SER A 432 -22.67 -4.71 -1.88
C SER A 432 -22.82 -5.95 -0.99
N ILE A 433 -22.99 -5.73 0.31
CA ILE A 433 -23.25 -6.76 1.32
C ILE A 433 -24.49 -7.59 0.98
N ARG A 434 -25.46 -6.97 0.29
CA ARG A 434 -26.66 -7.62 -0.23
C ARG A 434 -26.32 -8.83 -1.12
N LYS A 435 -25.35 -8.70 -2.03
CA LYS A 435 -24.94 -9.83 -2.91
C LYS A 435 -24.34 -10.98 -2.10
N ILE A 436 -23.63 -10.68 -1.02
CA ILE A 436 -23.07 -11.70 -0.12
C ILE A 436 -24.19 -12.41 0.64
N TYR A 437 -25.13 -11.67 1.23
CA TYR A 437 -26.28 -12.27 1.91
C TYR A 437 -27.16 -13.08 0.96
N GLU A 438 -27.31 -12.61 -0.28
CA GLU A 438 -28.02 -13.34 -1.32
C GLU A 438 -27.38 -14.70 -1.61
N HIS A 439 -26.07 -14.69 -1.82
CA HIS A 439 -25.31 -15.91 -2.06
C HIS A 439 -25.37 -16.85 -0.84
N LEU A 440 -25.17 -16.32 0.37
CA LEU A 440 -25.22 -17.10 1.62
C LEU A 440 -26.56 -17.80 1.83
N TYR A 441 -27.70 -17.09 1.70
CA TYR A 441 -29.00 -17.75 1.91
C TYR A 441 -29.23 -18.85 0.86
N GLY A 442 -28.81 -18.63 -0.40
CA GLY A 442 -28.88 -19.63 -1.45
C GLY A 442 -28.05 -20.88 -1.13
N LEU A 443 -26.78 -20.68 -0.72
CA LEU A 443 -25.87 -21.76 -0.34
C LEU A 443 -26.36 -22.55 0.89
N TYR A 444 -26.87 -21.86 1.92
CA TYR A 444 -27.45 -22.52 3.09
C TYR A 444 -28.70 -23.33 2.76
N GLY A 445 -29.51 -22.85 1.81
CA GLY A 445 -30.65 -23.58 1.27
C GLY A 445 -30.22 -24.88 0.58
N LEU A 446 -29.15 -24.84 -0.22
CA LEU A 446 -28.60 -26.02 -0.90
C LEU A 446 -28.10 -27.10 0.07
N ILE A 447 -27.54 -26.72 1.22
CA ILE A 447 -27.09 -27.68 2.25
C ILE A 447 -28.17 -28.04 3.28
N GLY A 448 -29.39 -27.51 3.14
CA GLY A 448 -30.55 -27.85 3.97
C GLY A 448 -30.60 -27.18 5.35
N ASP A 449 -29.77 -26.16 5.61
CA ASP A 449 -29.80 -25.42 6.88
C ASP A 449 -30.89 -24.34 6.86
N LYS A 450 -32.12 -24.74 7.22
CA LYS A 450 -33.28 -23.83 7.24
C LYS A 450 -33.11 -22.65 8.19
N GLY A 451 -32.40 -22.82 9.30
CA GLY A 451 -32.20 -21.77 10.30
C GLY A 451 -31.31 -20.66 9.75
N LYS A 452 -30.17 -21.04 9.15
CA LYS A 452 -29.27 -20.09 8.50
C LYS A 452 -29.87 -19.48 7.23
N THR A 453 -30.63 -20.25 6.46
CA THR A 453 -31.34 -19.73 5.28
C THR A 453 -32.26 -18.57 5.67
N ALA A 454 -33.16 -18.77 6.65
CA ALA A 454 -34.07 -17.72 7.12
C ALA A 454 -33.31 -16.52 7.73
N GLN A 455 -32.18 -16.78 8.43
CA GLN A 455 -31.34 -15.72 8.99
C GLN A 455 -30.79 -14.80 7.89
N TYR A 456 -30.19 -15.36 6.84
CA TYR A 456 -29.57 -14.57 5.76
C TYR A 456 -30.58 -14.00 4.78
N GLU A 457 -31.73 -14.66 4.58
CA GLU A 457 -32.87 -14.08 3.84
C GLU A 457 -33.37 -12.80 4.52
N LYS A 458 -33.52 -12.83 5.85
CA LYS A 458 -33.88 -11.62 6.61
C LYS A 458 -32.82 -10.52 6.45
N LYS A 459 -31.54 -10.84 6.65
CA LYS A 459 -30.43 -9.87 6.48
C LYS A 459 -30.40 -9.28 5.05
N TYR A 460 -30.68 -10.09 4.03
CA TYR A 460 -30.78 -9.64 2.64
C TYR A 460 -31.93 -8.64 2.45
N ASN A 461 -33.11 -8.90 3.03
CA ASN A 461 -34.25 -8.01 2.97
C ASN A 461 -34.03 -6.72 3.76
N ASP A 462 -33.40 -6.79 4.94
CA ASP A 462 -33.07 -5.61 5.76
C ASP A 462 -32.04 -4.70 5.04
N ALA A 463 -31.10 -5.29 4.31
CA ALA A 463 -30.15 -4.56 3.46
C ALA A 463 -30.84 -3.84 2.27
N TYR A 464 -32.08 -4.19 1.93
CA TYR A 464 -32.88 -3.50 0.91
C TYR A 464 -33.43 -2.15 1.41
N GLN A 465 -33.69 -2.02 2.72
CA GLN A 465 -34.35 -0.84 3.30
C GLN A 465 -33.35 0.24 3.76
N SER A 466 -32.05 -0.03 3.70
CA SER A 466 -30.97 0.83 4.19
C SER A 466 -30.18 1.54 3.08
N VAL A 467 -30.50 1.28 1.82
CA VAL A 467 -30.03 1.98 0.61
C VAL A 467 -31.16 2.85 0.09
#